data_AF-A0A539DS87-F1
#
_entry.id   AF-A0A539DS87-F1
#
_cell.length_a   1.000
_cell.length_b   1.000
_cell.length_c   1.000
_cell.angle_alpha   90.00
_cell.angle_beta   90.00
_cell.angle_gamma   90.00
#
_symmetry.space_group_name_H-M   'P 1'
#
loop_
_entity.id
_entity.type
_entity.pdbx_description
1 polymer ?
#
loop_
_entity_poly.entity_id
_entity_poly.type
_entity_poly.pdbx_seq_one_letter_code
_entity_poly.pdbx_strand_id
1 'polypeptide(L)'
;MLGAIEAALKEAALPPLSWYDVLLELSRDPNAGLRQYAIGERLLLNKHNLSRLIDRLEHEGLVRRQVCDSDGRGNVVKITHKGLQLKETMWPVYAKKIQALIAEPLTPAQVRALAEIMGRLLEPH
;
A
#
# COMPACT_ATOMS: atom_id res chain seq x y z
N MET A 1 4.63 -0.63 -16.15
CA MET A 1 4.95 0.15 -14.93
C MET A 1 5.02 -0.74 -13.69
N LEU A 2 3.92 -1.36 -13.23
CA LEU A 2 3.90 -2.17 -11.99
C LEU A 2 4.92 -3.32 -11.98
N GLY A 3 5.06 -4.06 -13.09
CA GLY A 3 6.07 -5.13 -13.21
C GLY A 3 7.52 -4.64 -13.07
N ALA A 4 7.81 -3.38 -13.42
CA ALA A 4 9.15 -2.80 -13.24
C ALA A 4 9.43 -2.43 -11.78
N ILE A 5 8.39 -2.06 -11.03
CA ILE A 5 8.49 -1.83 -9.57
C ILE A 5 8.64 -3.18 -8.86
N GLU A 6 7.88 -4.19 -9.25
CA GLU A 6 8.00 -5.56 -8.74
C GLU A 6 9.42 -6.11 -8.94
N ALA A 7 9.99 -5.95 -10.14
CA ALA A 7 11.37 -6.34 -10.44
C ALA A 7 12.39 -5.61 -9.55
N ALA A 8 12.20 -4.30 -9.32
CA ALA A 8 13.10 -3.50 -8.49
C ALA A 8 13.08 -3.90 -7.02
N LEU A 9 11.88 -4.19 -6.48
CA LEU A 9 11.74 -4.70 -5.11
C LEU A 9 12.44 -6.06 -4.99
N LYS A 10 12.24 -6.94 -5.97
CA LYS A 10 12.91 -8.25 -6.02
C LYS A 10 14.43 -8.13 -6.08
N GLU A 11 14.98 -7.25 -6.92
CA GLU A 11 16.42 -6.97 -7.01
C GLU A 11 17.00 -6.46 -5.68
N ALA A 12 16.23 -5.67 -4.94
CA ALA A 12 16.58 -5.19 -3.61
C ALA A 12 16.35 -6.23 -2.49
N ALA A 13 16.01 -7.47 -2.83
CA ALA A 13 15.64 -8.53 -1.89
C ALA A 13 14.48 -8.15 -0.95
N LEU A 14 13.53 -7.35 -1.45
CA LEU A 14 12.36 -6.90 -0.71
C LEU A 14 11.12 -7.74 -1.06
N PRO A 15 10.09 -7.73 -0.19
CA PRO A 15 8.84 -8.42 -0.45
C PRO A 15 8.08 -7.92 -1.69
N PRO A 16 7.11 -8.71 -2.20
CA PRO A 16 6.29 -8.34 -3.35
C PRO A 16 5.57 -7.01 -3.17
N LEU A 17 5.30 -6.29 -4.27
CA LEU A 17 4.65 -4.98 -4.24
C LEU A 17 3.27 -5.00 -3.56
N SER A 18 2.56 -6.12 -3.66
CA SER A 18 1.27 -6.32 -2.97
C SER A 18 1.36 -6.18 -1.44
N TRP A 19 2.51 -6.49 -0.82
CA TRP A 19 2.71 -6.29 0.62
C TRP A 19 2.78 -4.80 0.93
N TYR A 20 3.51 -4.06 0.11
CA TYR A 20 3.61 -2.60 0.24
C TYR A 20 2.24 -1.93 0.11
N ASP A 21 1.40 -2.36 -0.83
CA ASP A 21 0.05 -1.80 -1.04
C ASP A 21 -0.83 -1.94 0.23
N VAL A 22 -0.85 -3.13 0.85
CA VAL A 22 -1.60 -3.36 2.11
C VAL A 22 -1.02 -2.58 3.27
N LEU A 23 0.31 -2.60 3.45
CA LEU A 23 0.97 -1.91 4.55
C LEU A 23 0.83 -0.38 4.42
N LEU A 24 0.87 0.14 3.19
CA LEU A 24 0.63 1.56 2.92
C LEU A 24 -0.78 1.96 3.36
N GLU A 25 -1.81 1.22 2.95
CA GLU A 25 -3.18 1.54 3.32
C GLU A 25 -3.40 1.48 4.83
N LEU A 26 -2.92 0.42 5.49
CA LEU A 26 -3.03 0.28 6.95
C LEU A 26 -2.19 1.31 7.73
N SER A 27 -1.13 1.87 7.12
CA SER A 27 -0.30 2.89 7.77
C SER A 27 -0.95 4.27 7.83
N ARG A 28 -2.04 4.52 7.09
CA ARG A 28 -2.74 5.81 7.10
C ARG A 28 -3.44 6.06 8.44
N ASP A 29 -3.95 5.01 9.07
CA ASP A 29 -4.46 5.05 10.45
C ASP A 29 -4.03 3.77 11.21
N PRO A 30 -2.80 3.77 11.77
CA PRO A 30 -2.26 2.59 12.43
C PRO A 30 -3.04 2.17 13.68
N ASN A 31 -3.77 3.10 14.29
CA ASN A 31 -4.47 2.89 15.56
C ASN A 31 -5.88 2.32 15.33
N ALA A 32 -6.62 2.86 14.35
CA ALA A 32 -7.94 2.35 14.01
C ALA A 32 -7.86 1.01 13.28
N GLY A 33 -6.93 0.88 12.33
CA GLY A 33 -6.90 -0.24 11.39
C GLY A 33 -8.08 -0.24 10.43
N LEU A 34 -8.23 -1.33 9.67
CA LEU A 34 -9.30 -1.48 8.70
C LEU A 34 -9.92 -2.86 8.73
N ARG A 35 -11.22 -2.94 8.47
CA ARG A 35 -11.88 -4.22 8.18
C ARG A 35 -11.37 -4.76 6.85
N GLN A 36 -11.28 -6.08 6.73
CA GLN A 36 -10.72 -6.72 5.54
C GLN A 36 -11.42 -6.33 4.24
N TYR A 37 -12.75 -6.17 4.23
CA TYR A 37 -13.46 -5.68 3.03
C TYR A 37 -13.06 -4.24 2.68
N ALA A 38 -12.88 -3.37 3.68
CA ALA A 38 -12.49 -1.98 3.48
C ALA A 38 -11.06 -1.87 2.95
N ILE A 39 -10.15 -2.78 3.35
CA ILE A 39 -8.83 -2.88 2.73
C ILE A 39 -9.00 -3.19 1.24
N GLY A 40 -9.80 -4.20 0.87
CA GLY A 40 -10.03 -4.57 -0.53
C GLY A 40 -10.57 -3.45 -1.41
N GLU A 41 -11.45 -2.60 -0.87
CA GLU A 41 -11.97 -1.43 -1.58
C GLU A 41 -10.89 -0.37 -1.85
N ARG A 42 -9.90 -0.24 -0.96
CA ARG A 42 -8.88 0.80 -1.01
C ARG A 42 -7.57 0.37 -1.69
N LEU A 43 -7.33 -0.93 -1.84
CA LEU A 43 -6.15 -1.44 -2.54
C LEU A 43 -6.17 -1.09 -4.03
N LEU A 44 -5.01 -0.69 -4.53
CA LEU A 44 -4.81 -0.33 -5.92
C LEU A 44 -4.43 -1.54 -6.78
N LEU A 45 -3.72 -2.52 -6.22
CA LEU A 45 -3.00 -3.52 -7.01
C LEU A 45 -3.55 -4.93 -6.92
N ASN A 46 -4.11 -5.33 -5.77
CA ASN A 46 -4.54 -6.71 -5.60
C ASN A 46 -5.80 -6.90 -4.74
N LYS A 47 -6.95 -6.95 -5.41
CA LYS A 47 -8.25 -7.28 -4.78
C LYS A 47 -8.47 -8.79 -4.67
N HIS A 48 -7.83 -9.59 -5.53
CA HIS A 48 -7.97 -11.03 -5.53
C HIS A 48 -7.06 -11.67 -4.48
N ASN A 49 -7.61 -12.57 -3.65
CA ASN A 49 -6.86 -13.30 -2.61
C ASN A 49 -6.36 -12.45 -1.43
N LEU A 50 -6.99 -11.30 -1.17
CA LEU A 50 -6.65 -10.45 -0.04
C LEU A 50 -6.61 -11.20 1.30
N SER A 51 -7.52 -12.15 1.53
CA SER A 51 -7.49 -12.97 2.74
C SER A 51 -6.16 -13.70 2.90
N ARG A 52 -5.71 -14.40 1.85
CA ARG A 52 -4.44 -15.15 1.87
C ARG A 52 -3.23 -14.23 2.01
N LEU A 53 -3.30 -13.03 1.45
CA LEU A 53 -2.25 -12.03 1.63
C LEU A 53 -2.18 -11.56 3.09
N ILE A 54 -3.33 -11.25 3.70
CA ILE A 54 -3.40 -10.85 5.10
C ILE A 54 -2.93 -11.99 6.02
N ASP A 55 -3.33 -13.23 5.75
CA ASP A 55 -2.90 -14.40 6.53
C ASP A 55 -1.36 -14.52 6.51
N ARG A 56 -0.74 -14.25 5.36
CA ARG A 56 0.72 -14.25 5.23
C ARG A 56 1.38 -13.08 5.95
N LEU A 57 0.83 -11.87 5.83
CA LEU A 57 1.34 -10.70 6.55
C LEU A 57 1.22 -10.87 8.07
N GLU A 58 0.16 -11.53 8.54
CA GLU A 58 -0.06 -11.85 9.95
C GLU A 58 0.93 -12.91 10.42
N HIS A 59 1.17 -13.97 9.63
CA HIS A 59 2.20 -14.98 9.91
C HIS A 59 3.59 -14.36 10.05
N GLU A 60 3.91 -13.36 9.22
CA GLU A 60 5.17 -12.62 9.28
C GLU A 60 5.21 -11.56 10.40
N GLY A 61 4.15 -11.40 11.17
CA GLY A 61 4.04 -10.43 12.26
C GLY A 61 3.99 -8.97 11.79
N LEU A 62 3.64 -8.73 10.54
CA LEU A 62 3.54 -7.38 9.93
C LEU A 62 2.18 -6.73 10.17
N VAL A 63 1.15 -7.55 10.36
CA VAL A 63 -0.19 -7.12 10.75
C VAL A 63 -0.72 -8.02 11.88
N ARG A 64 -1.80 -7.60 12.54
CA ARG A 64 -2.55 -8.42 13.50
C ARG A 64 -4.05 -8.24 13.28
N ARG A 65 -4.83 -9.31 13.46
CA ARG A 65 -6.29 -9.22 13.56
C ARG A 65 -6.74 -9.00 15.01
N GLN A 66 -7.70 -8.10 15.19
CA GLN A 66 -8.37 -7.85 16.47
C GLN A 66 -9.88 -7.96 16.27
N VAL A 67 -10.58 -8.52 17.26
CA VAL A 67 -12.03 -8.56 17.27
C VAL A 67 -12.56 -7.13 17.36
N CYS A 68 -13.57 -6.81 16.54
CA CYS A 68 -14.21 -5.51 16.61
C CYS A 68 -15.28 -5.51 17.72
N ASP A 69 -15.08 -4.69 18.75
CA ASP A 69 -15.98 -4.60 19.91
C ASP A 69 -17.38 -4.08 19.56
N SER A 70 -17.56 -3.46 18.38
CA SER A 70 -18.80 -2.75 18.02
C SER A 70 -19.87 -3.62 17.35
N ASP A 71 -19.54 -4.81 16.82
CA ASP A 71 -20.56 -5.68 16.20
C ASP A 71 -20.31 -7.20 16.26
N GLY A 72 -19.17 -7.64 16.80
CA GLY A 72 -18.85 -9.07 16.96
C GLY A 72 -18.76 -9.89 15.66
N ARG A 73 -18.91 -9.29 14.47
CA ARG A 73 -18.97 -10.00 13.18
C ARG A 73 -17.84 -9.67 12.20
N GLY A 74 -16.77 -9.01 12.65
CA GLY A 74 -15.62 -8.77 11.79
C GLY A 74 -14.32 -8.54 12.55
N ASN A 75 -13.23 -9.09 12.01
CA ASN A 75 -11.87 -8.76 12.44
C ASN A 75 -11.43 -7.44 11.79
N VAL A 76 -10.84 -6.57 12.61
CA VAL A 76 -10.08 -5.41 12.15
C VAL A 76 -8.62 -5.83 12.02
N VAL A 77 -8.00 -5.47 10.90
CA VAL A 77 -6.58 -5.70 10.65
C VAL A 77 -5.83 -4.42 10.98
N LYS A 78 -4.80 -4.52 11.81
CA LYS A 78 -3.92 -3.41 12.18
C LYS A 78 -2.49 -3.71 11.79
N ILE A 79 -1.80 -2.70 11.28
CA ILE A 79 -0.36 -2.78 11.04
C ILE A 79 0.39 -2.85 12.38
N THR A 80 1.47 -3.63 12.42
CA THR A 80 2.39 -3.68 13.57
C THR A 80 3.55 -2.70 13.37
N HIS A 81 4.36 -2.49 14.40
CA HIS A 81 5.59 -1.74 14.27
C HIS A 81 6.53 -2.35 13.22
N LYS A 82 6.65 -3.69 13.18
CA LYS A 82 7.42 -4.42 12.15
C LYS A 82 6.87 -4.14 10.74
N GLY A 83 5.54 -4.10 10.59
CA GLY A 83 4.89 -3.73 9.33
C GLY A 83 5.22 -2.31 8.87
N LEU A 84 5.20 -1.34 9.79
CA LEU A 84 5.57 0.05 9.49
C LEU A 84 7.03 0.16 9.05
N GLN A 85 7.96 -0.47 9.78
CA GLN A 85 9.38 -0.50 9.43
C GLN A 85 9.62 -1.11 8.05
N LEU A 86 8.93 -2.21 7.72
CA LEU A 86 9.06 -2.83 6.41
C LEU A 86 8.57 -1.89 5.30
N LYS A 87 7.41 -1.25 5.48
CA LYS A 87 6.90 -0.25 4.52
C LYS A 87 7.92 0.87 4.30
N GLU A 88 8.52 1.40 5.37
CA GLU A 88 9.55 2.43 5.29
C GLU A 88 10.81 1.94 4.56
N THR A 89 11.19 0.68 4.76
CA THR A 89 12.32 0.06 4.05
C THR A 89 12.05 -0.09 2.56
N MET A 90 10.81 -0.39 2.18
CA MET A 90 10.41 -0.54 0.78
C MET A 90 10.24 0.81 0.05
N TRP A 91 9.93 1.88 0.79
CA TRP A 91 9.59 3.18 0.22
C TRP A 91 10.65 3.75 -0.73
N PRO A 92 11.96 3.80 -0.40
CA PRO A 92 12.97 4.36 -1.30
C PRO A 92 13.04 3.66 -2.66
N VAL A 93 12.89 2.33 -2.68
CA VAL A 93 12.91 1.54 -3.93
C VAL A 93 11.65 1.82 -4.74
N TYR A 94 10.49 1.80 -4.09
CA TYR A 94 9.21 2.13 -4.71
C TYR A 94 9.22 3.55 -5.30
N ALA A 95 9.54 4.56 -4.49
CA ALA A 95 9.52 5.96 -4.87
C ALA A 95 10.51 6.26 -6.00
N LYS A 96 11.73 5.72 -5.95
CA LYS A 96 12.72 5.90 -7.02
C LYS A 96 12.22 5.34 -8.36
N LYS A 97 11.55 4.17 -8.35
CA LYS A 97 11.00 3.62 -9.60
C LYS A 97 9.79 4.38 -10.09
N ILE A 98 8.92 4.87 -9.20
CA ILE A 98 7.83 5.78 -9.59
C ILE A 98 8.39 7.06 -10.24
N GLN A 99 9.40 7.68 -9.63
CA GLN A 99 10.04 8.88 -10.15
C GLN A 99 10.61 8.64 -11.56
N ALA A 100 11.35 7.55 -11.76
CA ALA A 100 11.94 7.23 -13.05
C ALA A 100 10.89 6.91 -14.14
N LEU A 101 9.76 6.30 -13.76
CA LEU A 101 8.74 5.87 -14.72
C LEU A 101 7.71 6.95 -15.06
N ILE A 102 7.45 7.89 -14.14
CA ILE A 102 6.43 8.92 -14.30
C ILE A 102 7.04 10.31 -14.45
N ALA A 103 7.96 10.69 -13.57
CA ALA A 103 8.42 12.08 -13.49
C ALA A 103 9.56 12.38 -14.46
N GLU A 104 10.57 11.51 -14.58
CA GLU A 104 11.72 11.72 -15.47
C GLU A 104 11.38 11.87 -16.96
N PRO A 105 10.37 11.17 -17.53
CA PRO A 105 9.95 11.39 -18.91
C PRO A 105 9.24 12.72 -19.17
N LEU A 106 8.87 13.46 -18.12
CA LEU A 106 8.07 14.67 -18.21
C LEU A 106 8.94 15.92 -18.02
N THR A 107 8.66 16.93 -18.83
CA THR A 107 9.21 18.28 -18.59
C THR A 107 8.63 18.87 -17.30
N PRO A 108 9.30 19.86 -16.68
CA PRO A 108 8.76 20.54 -15.50
C PRO A 108 7.36 21.15 -15.71
N ALA A 109 7.05 21.60 -16.93
CA ALA A 109 5.73 22.11 -17.28
C ALA A 109 4.67 20.99 -17.31
N GLN A 110 5.00 19.83 -17.87
CA GLN A 110 4.11 18.67 -17.89
C GLN A 110 3.90 18.08 -16.49
N VAL A 111 4.92 18.07 -15.62
CA VAL A 111 4.77 17.66 -14.21
C VAL A 111 3.78 18.56 -13.48
N ARG A 112 3.88 19.89 -13.67
CA ARG A 112 2.91 20.84 -13.08
C ARG A 112 1.50 20.62 -13.61
N ALA A 113 1.34 20.47 -14.92
CA ALA A 113 0.03 20.21 -15.52
C ALA A 113 -0.58 18.88 -15.03
N LEU A 114 0.23 17.82 -14.91
CA LEU A 114 -0.21 16.54 -14.37
C LEU A 114 -0.64 16.67 -12.91
N ALA A 115 0.11 17.39 -12.07
CA ALA A 115 -0.25 17.64 -10.68
C ALA A 115 -1.58 18.39 -10.54
N GLU A 116 -1.82 19.40 -11.39
CA GLU A 116 -3.09 20.14 -11.42
C GLU A 116 -4.28 19.26 -11.81
N ILE A 117 -4.13 18.45 -12.86
CA ILE A 117 -5.17 17.52 -13.32
C ILE A 117 -5.46 16.46 -12.24
N MET A 118 -4.41 15.84 -11.69
CA MET A 118 -4.54 14.84 -10.62
C MET A 118 -5.20 15.44 -9.38
N GLY A 119 -4.87 16.69 -9.02
CA GLY A 119 -5.54 17.42 -7.95
C GLY A 119 -7.06 17.46 -8.17
N ARG A 120 -7.50 17.89 -9.36
CA ARG A 120 -8.94 17.94 -9.71
C ARG A 120 -9.63 16.58 -9.74
N LEU A 121 -8.94 15.52 -10.18
CA LEU A 121 -9.49 14.17 -10.25
C LEU A 121 -9.61 13.49 -8.89
N LEU A 122 -8.77 13.88 -7.92
CA LEU A 122 -8.72 13.27 -6.58
C LEU A 122 -9.53 14.06 -5.53
N GLU A 123 -10.07 15.23 -5.87
CA GLU A 123 -11.04 15.90 -4.99
C GLU A 123 -12.32 15.03 -4.90
N PRO A 124 -12.78 14.69 -3.68
CA PRO A 124 -14.02 13.96 -3.53
C PRO A 124 -15.21 14.81 -4.03
N HIS A 125 -16.00 14.25 -4.94
CA HIS A 125 -17.34 14.77 -5.28
C HIS A 125 -18.36 14.40 -4.19
#